data_AF-Q1CVU7-F1
#
_entry.id   AF-Q1CVU7-F1
#
_cell.length_a   1.000
_cell.length_b   1.000
_cell.length_c   1.000
_cell.angle_alpha   90.00
_cell.angle_beta   90.00
_cell.angle_gamma   90.00
#
_symmetry.space_group_name_H-M   'P 1'
#
loop_
_entity.id
_entity.type
_entity.pdbx_description
1 polymer ?
#
loop_
_entity_poly.entity_id
_entity_poly.type
_entity_poly.pdbx_seq_one_letter_code
_entity_poly.pdbx_strand_id
1 'polypeptide(L)'
;MQPSAVMREPVDHKLAAVLGGAARDARLRLGLTQGDVAERMGMAMEVYSRLERGKMLPRTQTLRRLCDVLQVSADTLLGVGRPDGAPVMPRKTVKEDPVELRRMTRKLRELEPGQLRAVSRVVNAVVTVLPQPAAPAPAAPAKPAARAARKRRATG
;
A
#
# COMPACT_ATOMS: atom_id res chain seq x y z
N MET A 1 -35.27 -24.19 -26.25
CA MET A 1 -34.17 -23.37 -25.69
C MET A 1 -34.55 -22.97 -24.26
N GLN A 2 -33.91 -23.56 -23.26
CA GLN A 2 -33.97 -23.13 -21.85
C GLN A 2 -32.57 -22.58 -21.50
N PRO A 3 -32.45 -21.45 -20.79
CA PRO A 3 -31.15 -20.86 -20.50
C PRO A 3 -30.39 -21.68 -19.45
N SER A 4 -29.11 -21.97 -19.74
CA SER A 4 -28.19 -22.63 -18.82
C SER A 4 -28.05 -21.84 -17.51
N ALA A 5 -28.48 -22.45 -16.41
CA ALA A 5 -28.11 -22.02 -15.07
C ALA A 5 -26.58 -22.17 -14.93
N VAL A 6 -25.87 -21.04 -14.93
CA VAL A 6 -24.47 -21.01 -14.53
C VAL A 6 -24.43 -21.36 -13.04
N MET A 7 -24.07 -22.61 -12.73
CA MET A 7 -23.77 -23.06 -11.38
C MET A 7 -22.69 -22.12 -10.82
N ARG A 8 -23.04 -21.26 -9.86
CA ARG A 8 -22.02 -20.51 -9.11
C ARG A 8 -21.24 -21.56 -8.33
N GLU A 9 -19.96 -21.73 -8.69
CA GLU A 9 -19.06 -22.56 -7.90
C GLU A 9 -19.17 -22.18 -6.42
N PRO A 10 -19.17 -23.16 -5.50
CA PRO A 10 -19.16 -22.86 -4.09
C PRO A 10 -17.97 -21.96 -3.81
N VAL A 11 -18.24 -20.83 -3.15
CA VAL A 11 -17.18 -19.94 -2.64
C VAL A 11 -16.17 -20.83 -1.94
N ASP A 12 -14.88 -20.71 -2.29
CA ASP A 12 -13.83 -21.44 -1.58
C ASP A 12 -13.85 -20.98 -0.11
N HIS A 13 -14.59 -21.74 0.71
CA HIS A 13 -14.90 -21.40 2.10
C HIS A 13 -13.64 -21.42 2.95
N LYS A 14 -12.64 -22.22 2.55
CA LYS A 14 -11.35 -22.28 3.23
C LYS A 14 -10.57 -20.99 2.97
N LEU A 15 -10.46 -20.57 1.70
CA LEU A 15 -9.80 -19.30 1.36
C LEU A 15 -10.53 -18.10 1.98
N ALA A 16 -11.86 -18.11 1.97
CA ALA A 16 -12.66 -17.06 2.56
C ALA A 16 -12.43 -16.95 4.07
N ALA A 17 -12.34 -18.09 4.78
CA ALA A 17 -12.05 -18.11 6.21
C ALA A 17 -10.64 -17.59 6.53
N VAL A 18 -9.63 -17.99 5.74
CA VAL A 18 -8.24 -17.51 5.89
C VAL A 18 -8.18 -15.99 5.71
N LEU A 19 -8.77 -15.49 4.62
CA LEU A 19 -8.78 -14.06 4.33
C LEU A 19 -9.56 -13.26 5.38
N GLY A 20 -10.72 -13.76 5.79
CA GLY A 20 -11.54 -13.12 6.81
C GLY A 20 -10.82 -13.01 8.15
N GLY A 21 -10.13 -14.09 8.57
CA GLY A 21 -9.29 -14.11 9.77
C GLY A 21 -8.15 -13.11 9.69
N ALA A 22 -7.35 -13.15 8.62
CA ALA A 22 -6.24 -12.23 8.42
C ALA A 22 -6.67 -10.75 8.37
N ALA A 23 -7.82 -10.46 7.74
CA ALA A 23 -8.39 -9.12 7.71
C ALA A 23 -8.81 -8.64 9.11
N ARG A 24 -9.44 -9.52 9.90
CA ARG A 24 -9.82 -9.24 11.29
C ARG A 24 -8.59 -8.95 12.15
N ASP A 25 -7.54 -9.75 12.03
CA ASP A 25 -6.31 -9.59 12.81
C ASP A 25 -5.61 -8.27 12.45
N ALA A 26 -5.51 -7.94 11.16
CA ALA A 26 -4.96 -6.67 10.71
C ALA A 26 -5.78 -5.48 11.22
N ARG A 27 -7.11 -5.58 11.19
CA ARG A 27 -8.00 -4.54 11.72
C ARG A 27 -7.78 -4.31 13.22
N LEU A 28 -7.74 -5.39 14.01
CA LEU A 28 -7.53 -5.31 15.46
C LEU A 28 -6.15 -4.74 15.80
N ARG A 29 -5.10 -5.12 15.06
CA ARG A 29 -3.75 -4.56 15.19
C ARG A 29 -3.71 -3.04 14.95
N LEU A 30 -4.58 -2.52 14.08
CA LEU A 30 -4.72 -1.09 13.81
C LEU A 30 -5.68 -0.37 14.77
N GLY A 31 -6.33 -1.07 15.71
CA GLY A 31 -7.30 -0.49 16.63
C GLY A 31 -8.60 -0.03 15.97
N LEU A 32 -8.93 -0.56 14.78
CA LEU A 32 -10.10 -0.14 14.00
C LEU A 32 -11.34 -0.98 14.33
N THR A 33 -12.52 -0.36 14.28
CA THR A 33 -13.81 -1.08 14.32
C THR A 33 -14.19 -1.62 12.92
N GLN A 34 -15.13 -2.56 12.86
CA GLN A 34 -15.68 -3.01 11.56
C GLN A 34 -16.35 -1.84 10.81
N GLY A 35 -16.95 -0.88 11.53
CA GLY A 35 -17.52 0.33 10.97
C GLY A 35 -16.46 1.20 10.30
N ASP A 36 -15.33 1.43 10.98
CA ASP A 36 -14.25 2.28 10.45
C ASP A 36 -13.68 1.73 9.14
N VAL A 37 -13.49 0.41 9.05
CA VAL A 37 -12.99 -0.21 7.83
C VAL A 37 -14.04 -0.14 6.73
N ALA A 38 -15.31 -0.38 7.05
CA ALA A 38 -16.40 -0.30 6.09
C ALA A 38 -16.55 1.12 5.50
N GLU A 39 -16.47 2.15 6.35
CA GLU A 39 -16.48 3.56 5.94
C GLU A 39 -15.30 3.88 5.01
N ARG A 40 -14.07 3.51 5.40
CA ARG A 40 -12.86 3.72 4.57
C ARG A 40 -12.93 2.98 3.23
N MET A 41 -13.60 1.82 3.20
CA MET A 41 -13.79 1.03 1.99
C MET A 41 -14.96 1.52 1.13
N GLY A 42 -15.81 2.43 1.64
CA GLY A 42 -17.03 2.87 0.98
C GLY A 42 -18.05 1.75 0.81
N MET A 43 -18.17 0.87 1.80
CA MET A 43 -19.09 -0.29 1.77
C MET A 43 -19.92 -0.37 3.05
N ALA A 44 -21.06 -1.08 2.99
CA ALA A 44 -21.86 -1.32 4.17
C ALA A 44 -21.13 -2.22 5.18
N MET A 45 -21.27 -1.92 6.48
CA MET A 45 -20.63 -2.67 7.57
C MET A 45 -20.95 -4.18 7.52
N GLU A 46 -22.18 -4.54 7.15
CA GLU A 46 -22.60 -5.94 7.00
C GLU A 46 -21.78 -6.69 5.93
N VAL A 47 -21.41 -6.01 4.84
CA VAL A 47 -20.59 -6.61 3.77
C VAL A 47 -19.19 -6.91 4.30
N TYR A 48 -18.59 -5.98 5.05
CA TYR A 48 -17.29 -6.21 5.69
C TYR A 48 -17.36 -7.29 6.78
N SER A 49 -18.43 -7.33 7.58
CA SER A 49 -18.66 -8.40 8.57
C SER A 49 -18.80 -9.79 7.93
N ARG A 50 -19.45 -9.91 6.76
CA ARG A 50 -19.50 -11.18 6.01
C ARG A 50 -18.12 -11.60 5.51
N LEU A 51 -17.29 -10.65 5.10
CA LEU A 51 -15.92 -10.90 4.69
C LEU A 51 -15.06 -11.41 5.86
N GLU A 52 -15.07 -10.74 7.02
CA GLU A 52 -14.31 -11.20 8.21
C GLU A 52 -14.74 -12.59 8.69
N ARG A 53 -16.01 -12.95 8.51
CA ARG A 53 -16.55 -14.28 8.86
C ARG A 53 -16.32 -15.35 7.78
N GLY A 54 -15.62 -15.03 6.70
CA GLY A 54 -15.36 -15.96 5.59
C GLY A 54 -16.63 -16.40 4.84
N LYS A 55 -17.69 -15.58 4.86
CA LYS A 55 -18.94 -15.84 4.13
C LYS A 55 -18.92 -15.29 2.71
N MET A 56 -17.89 -14.52 2.34
CA MET A 56 -17.69 -14.04 0.98
C MET A 56 -16.22 -13.78 0.70
N LEU A 57 -15.83 -13.90 -0.56
CA LEU A 57 -14.53 -13.45 -1.05
C LEU A 57 -14.64 -12.08 -1.70
N PRO A 58 -13.69 -11.16 -1.45
CA PRO A 58 -13.60 -9.91 -2.18
C PRO A 58 -13.16 -10.16 -3.63
N ARG A 59 -13.62 -9.31 -4.56
CA ARG A 59 -12.99 -9.23 -5.89
C ARG A 59 -11.58 -8.64 -5.76
N THR A 60 -10.74 -8.87 -6.77
CA THR A 60 -9.35 -8.38 -6.80
C THR A 60 -9.23 -6.88 -6.50
N GLN A 61 -10.13 -6.04 -7.03
CA GLN A 61 -10.12 -4.59 -6.77
C GLN A 61 -10.44 -4.26 -5.31
N THR A 62 -11.38 -4.98 -4.69
CA THR A 62 -11.72 -4.85 -3.27
C THR A 62 -10.59 -5.36 -2.39
N LEU A 63 -9.94 -6.48 -2.78
CA LEU A 63 -8.77 -7.00 -2.09
C LEU A 63 -7.63 -5.97 -2.06
N ARG A 64 -7.32 -5.34 -3.20
CA ARG A 64 -6.29 -4.28 -3.27
C ARG A 64 -6.59 -3.16 -2.28
N ARG A 65 -7.84 -2.67 -2.26
CA ARG A 65 -8.26 -1.61 -1.32
C ARG A 65 -8.17 -2.06 0.13
N LEU A 66 -8.50 -3.32 0.43
CA LEU A 66 -8.31 -3.89 1.77
C LEU A 66 -6.85 -3.86 2.19
N CYS A 67 -5.91 -4.22 1.30
CA CYS A 67 -4.48 -4.13 1.57
C CYS A 67 -4.08 -2.69 1.94
N ASP A 68 -4.60 -1.70 1.21
CA ASP A 68 -4.33 -0.29 1.46
C ASP A 68 -4.95 0.18 2.79
N VAL A 69 -6.20 -0.17 3.09
CA VAL A 69 -6.88 0.27 4.33
C VAL A 69 -6.31 -0.43 5.58
N LEU A 70 -6.02 -1.72 5.47
CA LEU A 70 -5.54 -2.56 6.58
C LEU A 70 -4.01 -2.62 6.68
N GLN A 71 -3.29 -1.90 5.81
CA GLN A 71 -1.83 -1.78 5.82
C GLN A 71 -1.15 -3.16 5.93
N VAL A 72 -1.52 -4.06 5.01
CA VAL A 72 -1.15 -5.48 4.98
C VAL A 72 -0.99 -5.93 3.53
N SER A 73 -0.10 -6.88 3.26
CA SER A 73 0.10 -7.42 1.91
C SER A 73 -1.02 -8.40 1.52
N ALA A 74 -1.20 -8.57 0.21
CA ALA A 74 -2.10 -9.60 -0.31
C ALA A 74 -1.65 -11.01 0.11
N ASP A 75 -0.34 -11.25 0.16
CA ASP A 75 0.29 -12.49 0.61
C ASP A 75 -0.20 -12.89 2.01
N THR A 76 -0.21 -11.93 2.95
CA THR A 76 -0.73 -12.15 4.30
C THR A 76 -2.24 -12.38 4.30
N LEU A 77 -3.03 -11.60 3.54
CA LEU A 77 -4.48 -11.79 3.47
C LEU A 77 -4.87 -13.12 2.82
N LEU A 78 -4.09 -13.63 1.88
CA LEU A 78 -4.37 -14.87 1.17
C LEU A 78 -3.71 -16.09 1.85
N GLY A 79 -2.92 -15.89 2.91
CA GLY A 79 -2.18 -16.96 3.58
C GLY A 79 -1.07 -17.57 2.72
N VAL A 80 -0.58 -16.84 1.71
CA VAL A 80 0.54 -17.24 0.84
C VAL A 80 1.79 -16.50 1.28
N GLY A 81 2.46 -17.00 2.31
CA GLY A 81 3.70 -16.41 2.84
C GLY A 81 4.25 -17.22 4.02
N ARG A 82 5.55 -17.08 4.33
CA ARG A 82 6.13 -17.76 5.50
C ARG A 82 5.47 -17.27 6.81
N PRO A 83 5.31 -18.14 7.82
CA PRO A 83 4.68 -17.82 9.11
C PRO A 83 5.42 -16.77 9.95
N ASP A 84 6.55 -16.25 9.46
CA ASP A 84 7.49 -15.43 10.25
C ASP A 84 7.04 -13.97 10.45
N GLY A 85 5.77 -13.64 10.20
CA GLY A 85 5.06 -12.51 10.82
C GLY A 85 5.68 -11.11 10.67
N ALA A 86 6.71 -10.94 9.84
CA ALA A 86 7.34 -9.64 9.68
C ALA A 86 6.32 -8.70 9.02
N PRO A 87 5.99 -7.56 9.64
CA PRO A 87 5.09 -6.60 9.03
C PRO A 87 5.74 -6.17 7.73
N VAL A 88 5.14 -6.55 6.60
CA VAL A 88 5.40 -5.88 5.34
C VAL A 88 4.83 -4.48 5.54
N MET A 89 5.70 -3.57 6.00
CA MET A 89 5.40 -2.15 6.17
C MET A 89 4.71 -1.65 4.90
N PRO A 90 3.78 -0.68 5.01
CA PRO A 90 3.24 -0.05 3.82
C PRO A 90 4.40 0.33 2.94
N ARG A 91 4.36 -0.13 1.67
CA ARG A 91 5.28 0.36 0.66
C ARG A 91 5.03 1.87 0.59
N LYS A 92 5.77 2.64 1.39
CA LYS A 92 6.18 4.01 1.06
C LYS A 92 6.47 3.95 -0.42
N THR A 93 5.74 4.72 -1.24
CA THR A 93 5.83 4.70 -2.70
C THR A 93 7.27 4.41 -3.07
N VAL A 94 7.55 3.15 -3.42
CA VAL A 94 8.87 2.76 -3.83
C VAL A 94 8.95 3.51 -5.14
N LYS A 95 9.66 4.66 -5.15
CA LYS A 95 10.19 5.19 -6.39
C LYS A 95 10.85 3.98 -7.00
N GLU A 96 10.23 3.39 -8.02
CA GLU A 96 10.75 2.18 -8.61
C GLU A 96 12.22 2.43 -8.87
N ASP A 97 13.09 1.54 -8.38
CA ASP A 97 14.53 1.72 -8.50
C ASP A 97 14.82 2.15 -9.95
N PRO A 98 15.46 3.31 -10.18
CA PRO A 98 15.87 3.70 -11.52
C PRO A 98 16.50 2.52 -12.27
N VAL A 99 16.29 2.43 -13.58
CA VAL A 99 16.74 1.28 -14.39
C VAL A 99 18.24 0.99 -14.14
N GLU A 100 19.02 2.03 -13.89
CA GLU A 100 20.43 2.01 -13.52
C GLU A 100 20.68 1.23 -12.22
N LEU A 101 19.90 1.49 -11.16
CA LEU A 101 19.97 0.78 -9.88
C LEU A 101 19.56 -0.69 -10.02
N ARG A 102 18.54 -0.99 -10.83
CA ARG A 102 18.12 -2.37 -11.12
C ARG A 102 19.18 -3.16 -11.90
N ARG A 103 19.83 -2.52 -12.86
CA ARG A 103 20.94 -3.12 -13.62
C ARG A 103 22.15 -3.34 -12.74
N MET A 104 22.49 -2.38 -11.88
CA MET A 104 23.59 -2.49 -10.94
C MET A 104 23.35 -3.62 -9.94
N THR A 105 22.17 -3.70 -9.32
CA THR A 105 21.83 -4.77 -8.37
C THR A 105 21.87 -6.17 -8.99
N ARG A 106 21.51 -6.33 -10.27
CA ARG A 106 21.68 -7.61 -10.98
C ARG A 106 23.17 -7.99 -11.09
N LYS A 107 24.01 -7.08 -11.56
CA LYS A 107 25.46 -7.33 -11.68
C LYS A 107 26.12 -7.62 -10.34
N LEU A 108 25.74 -6.90 -9.28
CA LEU A 108 26.28 -7.13 -7.94
C LEU A 108 25.96 -8.52 -7.37
N ARG A 109 24.81 -9.11 -7.75
CA ARG A 109 24.45 -10.47 -7.33
C ARG A 109 25.27 -11.57 -8.02
N GLU A 110 25.88 -11.25 -9.16
CA GLU A 110 26.73 -12.17 -9.93
C GLU A 110 28.21 -12.10 -9.49
N LEU A 111 28.56 -11.21 -8.53
CA LEU A 111 29.93 -11.04 -8.06
C LEU A 111 30.29 -12.00 -6.94
N GLU A 112 31.55 -12.43 -6.94
CA GLU A 112 32.13 -13.19 -5.84
C GLU A 112 32.27 -12.35 -4.56
N PRO A 113 32.26 -12.96 -3.35
CA PRO A 113 32.30 -12.23 -2.09
C PRO A 113 33.48 -11.25 -1.96
N GLY A 114 34.63 -11.57 -2.58
CA GLY A 114 35.80 -10.68 -2.62
C GLY A 114 35.57 -9.42 -3.47
N GLN A 115 34.90 -9.57 -4.62
CA GLN A 115 34.59 -8.48 -5.54
C GLN A 115 33.50 -7.55 -4.97
N LEU A 116 32.49 -8.14 -4.31
CA LEU A 116 31.43 -7.38 -3.65
C LEU A 116 31.97 -6.46 -2.54
N ARG A 117 32.94 -6.95 -1.76
CA ARG A 117 33.64 -6.15 -0.73
C ARG A 117 34.40 -4.98 -1.35
N ALA A 118 35.08 -5.19 -2.48
CA ALA A 118 35.78 -4.11 -3.17
C ALA A 118 34.82 -3.03 -3.67
N VAL A 119 33.70 -3.43 -4.28
CA VAL A 119 32.65 -2.49 -4.72
C VAL A 119 32.07 -1.71 -3.54
N SER A 120 31.80 -2.36 -2.40
CA SER A 120 31.27 -1.69 -1.21
C SER A 120 32.19 -0.57 -0.71
N ARG A 121 33.51 -0.76 -0.74
CA ARG A 121 34.46 0.31 -0.36
C ARG A 121 34.39 1.51 -1.29
N VAL A 122 34.30 1.27 -2.61
CA VAL A 122 34.18 2.34 -3.61
C VAL A 122 32.88 3.12 -3.43
N VAL A 123 31.76 2.42 -3.25
CA VAL A 123 30.45 3.07 -3.02
C VAL A 123 30.50 3.91 -1.75
N ASN A 124 31.03 3.39 -0.65
CA ASN A 124 31.15 4.14 0.60
C ASN A 124 32.01 5.40 0.43
N ALA A 125 33.13 5.31 -0.29
CA ALA A 125 33.98 6.47 -0.59
C ALA A 125 33.25 7.54 -1.42
N VAL A 126 32.47 7.13 -2.44
CA VAL A 126 31.69 8.06 -3.27
C VAL A 126 30.58 8.74 -2.46
N VAL A 127 29.87 7.99 -1.61
CA VAL A 127 28.80 8.52 -0.75
C VAL A 127 29.34 9.53 0.27
N THR A 128 30.57 9.36 0.75
CA THR A 128 31.21 10.33 1.66
C THR A 128 31.68 11.62 0.98
N VAL A 129 31.87 11.61 -0.34
CA VAL A 129 32.40 12.76 -1.10
C VAL A 129 31.30 13.61 -1.75
N LEU A 130 30.14 13.02 -2.03
CA LEU A 130 29.03 13.74 -2.65
C LEU A 130 28.19 14.52 -1.61
N PRO A 131 27.90 15.82 -1.82
CA PRO A 131 27.04 16.57 -0.93
C PRO A 131 25.61 16.02 -0.97
N GLN A 132 25.02 15.82 0.21
CA GLN A 132 23.59 15.52 0.33
C GLN A 132 22.79 16.71 -0.23
N PRO A 133 21.76 16.49 -1.06
CA PRO A 133 20.88 17.58 -1.47
C PRO A 133 20.31 18.23 -0.21
N ALA A 134 20.57 19.53 -0.05
CA ALA A 134 20.16 20.31 1.11
C ALA A 134 18.67 20.07 1.40
N ALA A 135 18.36 19.79 2.67
CA ALA A 135 16.99 19.67 3.13
C ALA A 135 16.17 20.90 2.66
N PRO A 136 14.93 20.72 2.20
CA PRO A 136 14.10 21.85 1.83
C PRO A 136 13.95 22.77 3.04
N ALA A 137 14.31 24.04 2.87
CA ALA A 137 14.17 25.07 3.88
C ALA A 137 12.71 25.09 4.42
N PRO A 138 12.50 25.34 5.72
CA PRO A 138 11.16 25.45 6.27
C PRO A 138 10.39 26.54 5.52
N ALA A 139 9.28 26.15 4.90
CA ALA A 139 8.39 27.04 4.17
C ALA A 139 8.03 28.23 5.07
N ALA A 140 8.33 29.44 4.58
CA ALA A 140 7.94 30.69 5.23
C ALA A 140 6.41 30.74 5.42
N PRO A 141 5.91 31.34 6.51
CA PRO A 141 4.48 31.40 6.80
C PRO A 141 3.76 32.25 5.74
N ALA A 142 2.66 31.70 5.21
CA ALA A 142 1.78 32.39 4.27
C ALA A 142 1.21 33.67 4.91
N LYS A 143 1.40 34.82 4.24
CA LYS A 143 0.71 36.07 4.59
C LYS A 143 -0.79 35.93 4.29
N PRO A 144 -1.70 36.51 5.12
CA PRO A 144 -3.13 36.49 4.83
C PRO A 144 -3.45 37.47 3.69
N ALA A 145 -4.13 36.99 2.66
CA ALA A 145 -4.58 37.81 1.54
C ALA A 145 -5.68 38.77 1.99
N ALA A 146 -5.43 40.06 1.77
CA ALA A 146 -6.35 41.15 2.05
C ALA A 146 -7.53 41.19 1.07
N ARG A 147 -8.70 41.48 1.63
CA ARG A 147 -9.99 41.79 1.00
C ARG A 147 -9.86 42.95 -0.01
N ALA A 148 -10.04 42.66 -1.30
CA ALA A 148 -10.17 43.68 -2.34
C ALA A 148 -11.64 43.93 -2.69
N ALA A 149 -12.14 45.09 -2.28
CA ALA A 149 -13.43 45.64 -2.68
C ALA A 149 -13.40 46.07 -4.16
N ARG A 150 -14.44 45.73 -4.93
CA ARG A 150 -14.65 46.28 -6.28
C ARG A 150 -15.85 47.21 -6.27
N LYS A 151 -15.58 48.53 -6.32
CA LYS A 151 -16.56 49.60 -6.50
C LYS A 151 -16.99 49.69 -7.98
N ARG A 152 -18.32 49.64 -8.19
CA ARG A 152 -19.21 50.43 -9.07
C ARG A 152 -18.68 51.14 -10.34
N ARG A 153 -19.45 50.98 -11.43
CA ARG A 153 -19.97 52.02 -12.37
C ARG A 153 -21.09 51.34 -13.21
N ALA A 154 -22.37 51.76 -13.16
CA ALA A 154 -23.03 52.86 -13.92
C ALA A 154 -22.80 52.72 -15.43
N THR A 155 -23.75 52.76 -16.37
CA THR A 155 -25.11 53.36 -16.47
C THR A 155 -25.66 52.90 -17.84
N GLY A 156 -26.98 52.82 -18.02
CA GLY A 156 -27.64 52.59 -19.31
C GLY A 156 -29.03 52.03 -19.14
#